data_AF-A0A2S9Q456-F1
#
_entry.id   AF-A0A2S9Q456-F1
#
_cell.length_a   1.000
_cell.length_b   1.000
_cell.length_c   1.000
_cell.angle_alpha   90.00
_cell.angle_beta   90.00
_cell.angle_gamma   90.00
#
_symmetry.space_group_name_H-M   'P 1'
#
loop_
_entity.id
_entity.type
_entity.pdbx_description
1 polymer ?
#
loop_
_entity_poly.entity_id
_entity_poly.type
_entity_poly.pdbx_seq_one_letter_code
_entity_poly.pdbx_strand_id
1 'polypeptide(L)'
;MSESETMSPDDSPARPGEQDLDRAIAEFSRAIERKPHAIDAIYERALAYHHKRAFPEAIADYDRVIALDPGHADALFKRSIVHRQLGAFDKATADFDRAIQILWRRQAFSSANES
;
A
#
# COMPACT_ATOMS: atom_id res chain seq x y z
N MET A 1 7.91 -36.02 -19.64
CA MET A 1 8.84 -34.88 -19.56
C MET A 1 7.97 -33.66 -19.50
N SER A 2 7.82 -33.10 -18.30
CA SER A 2 6.93 -31.96 -18.03
C SER A 2 7.53 -30.72 -18.67
N GLU A 3 6.78 -30.05 -19.52
CA GLU A 3 7.12 -28.73 -20.04
C GLU A 3 7.21 -27.77 -18.85
N SER A 4 8.41 -27.25 -18.60
CA SER A 4 8.58 -26.05 -17.80
C SER A 4 8.08 -24.87 -18.63
N GLU A 5 6.77 -24.60 -18.55
CA GLU A 5 6.18 -23.34 -19.01
C GLU A 5 6.92 -22.21 -18.30
N THR A 6 7.82 -21.56 -19.03
CA THR A 6 8.46 -20.33 -18.59
C THR A 6 7.39 -19.25 -18.55
N MET A 7 6.95 -18.90 -17.34
CA MET A 7 6.09 -17.75 -17.04
C MET A 7 6.61 -16.52 -17.81
N SER A 8 5.84 -16.04 -18.79
CA SER A 8 6.22 -14.87 -19.57
C SER A 8 6.16 -13.61 -18.67
N PRO A 9 7.07 -12.63 -18.84
CA PRO A 9 7.07 -11.40 -18.06
C PRO A 9 5.81 -10.50 -18.26
N ASP A 10 4.89 -10.91 -19.14
CA ASP A 10 3.68 -10.18 -19.51
C ASP A 10 2.42 -10.60 -18.72
N ASP A 11 2.50 -11.62 -17.85
CA ASP A 11 1.41 -12.00 -16.92
C ASP A 11 1.35 -11.11 -15.66
N SER A 12 2.08 -9.98 -15.65
CA SER A 12 1.84 -8.93 -14.66
C SER A 12 0.59 -8.14 -15.07
N PRO A 13 -0.37 -7.87 -14.16
CA PRO A 13 -1.53 -7.05 -14.50
C PRO A 13 -1.03 -5.76 -15.17
N ALA A 14 -1.54 -5.48 -16.37
CA ALA A 14 -1.13 -4.34 -17.18
C ALA A 14 -1.06 -3.09 -16.29
N ARG A 15 0.10 -2.41 -16.31
CA ARG A 15 0.25 -1.18 -15.52
C ARG A 15 -0.85 -0.21 -15.98
N PRO A 16 -1.63 0.38 -15.05
CA PRO A 16 -2.64 1.37 -15.43
C PRO A 16 -2.01 2.47 -16.27
N GLY A 17 -2.73 2.94 -17.29
CA GLY A 17 -2.25 4.03 -18.13
C GLY A 17 -2.04 5.30 -17.30
N GLU A 18 -1.10 6.16 -17.70
CA GLU A 18 -0.85 7.42 -16.98
C GLU A 18 -2.12 8.29 -16.85
N GLN A 19 -2.96 8.28 -17.88
CA GLN A 19 -4.26 8.98 -17.89
C GLN A 19 -5.24 8.39 -16.88
N ASP A 20 -5.26 7.07 -16.71
CA ASP A 20 -6.12 6.39 -15.74
C ASP A 20 -5.69 6.73 -14.30
N LEU A 21 -4.39 6.82 -14.07
CA LEU A 21 -3.83 7.20 -12.77
C LEU A 21 -4.14 8.66 -12.42
N ASP A 22 -4.02 9.59 -13.36
CA ASP A 22 -4.38 11.00 -13.14
C ASP A 22 -5.86 11.16 -12.82
N ARG A 23 -6.71 10.44 -13.54
CA ARG A 23 -8.14 10.42 -13.28
C ARG A 23 -8.45 9.86 -11.89
N ALA A 24 -7.84 8.73 -11.53
CA ALA A 24 -8.01 8.13 -10.21
C ALA A 24 -7.59 9.11 -9.08
N ILE A 25 -6.43 9.75 -9.22
CA ILE A 25 -5.95 10.75 -8.26
C ILE A 25 -6.94 11.91 -8.11
N ALA A 26 -7.50 12.41 -9.21
CA ALA A 26 -8.48 13.50 -9.17
C ALA A 26 -9.79 13.06 -8.51
N GLU A 27 -10.28 11.86 -8.80
CA GLU A 27 -11.50 11.30 -8.21
C GLU A 27 -11.35 11.10 -6.69
N PHE A 28 -10.24 10.51 -6.24
CA PHE A 28 -9.97 10.32 -4.82
C PHE A 28 -9.71 11.64 -4.10
N SER A 29 -9.07 12.62 -4.74
CA SER A 29 -8.88 13.95 -4.16
C SER A 29 -10.22 14.63 -3.87
N ARG A 30 -11.17 14.58 -4.82
CA ARG A 30 -12.54 15.07 -4.59
C ARG A 30 -13.27 14.30 -3.50
N ALA A 31 -13.03 12.99 -3.38
CA ALA A 31 -13.61 12.19 -2.29
C ALA A 31 -13.07 12.62 -0.92
N ILE A 32 -11.77 12.89 -0.82
CA ILE A 32 -11.08 13.36 0.38
C ILE A 32 -11.54 14.79 0.75
N GLU A 33 -11.74 15.67 -0.23
CA GLU A 33 -12.31 17.01 0.01
C GLU A 33 -13.70 16.93 0.67
N ARG A 34 -14.55 16.00 0.19
CA ARG A 34 -15.87 15.77 0.79
C ARG A 34 -15.81 15.07 2.14
N LYS A 35 -14.85 14.16 2.32
CA LYS A 35 -14.66 13.35 3.52
C LYS A 35 -13.17 13.27 3.87
N PRO A 36 -12.64 14.21 4.67
CA PRO A 36 -11.20 14.30 4.96
C PRO A 36 -10.59 13.09 5.67
N HIS A 37 -11.40 12.21 6.25
CA HIS A 37 -10.95 11.02 6.96
C HIS A 37 -11.36 9.72 6.27
N ALA A 38 -11.68 9.78 4.97
CA ALA A 38 -11.97 8.58 4.18
C ALA A 38 -10.67 7.79 3.93
N ILE A 39 -10.33 6.88 4.86
CA ILE A 39 -9.11 6.07 4.82
C ILE A 39 -8.93 5.38 3.47
N ASP A 40 -9.98 4.71 2.96
CA ASP A 40 -9.94 4.01 1.68
C ASP A 40 -9.57 4.95 0.52
N ALA A 41 -10.17 6.15 0.47
CA ALA A 41 -9.88 7.11 -0.59
C ALA A 41 -8.45 7.66 -0.50
N ILE A 42 -7.93 7.87 0.71
CA ILE A 42 -6.55 8.31 0.92
C ILE A 42 -5.58 7.19 0.50
N TYR A 43 -5.87 5.94 0.88
CA TYR A 43 -5.06 4.77 0.55
C TYR A 43 -5.03 4.51 -0.97
N GLU A 44 -6.17 4.53 -1.64
CA GLU A 44 -6.24 4.33 -3.09
C GLU A 44 -5.54 5.46 -3.86
N ARG A 45 -5.58 6.69 -3.36
CA ARG A 45 -4.80 7.80 -3.92
C ARG A 45 -3.29 7.58 -3.74
N ALA A 46 -2.86 7.08 -2.58
CA ALA A 46 -1.47 6.71 -2.33
C ALA A 46 -0.98 5.63 -3.31
N LEU A 47 -1.81 4.62 -3.58
CA LEU A 47 -1.52 3.59 -4.58
C LEU A 47 -1.38 4.19 -5.99
N ALA A 48 -2.29 5.09 -6.38
CA ALA A 48 -2.21 5.75 -7.68
C ALA A 48 -0.93 6.59 -7.81
N TYR A 49 -0.56 7.38 -6.79
CA TYR A 49 0.72 8.10 -6.76
C TYR A 49 1.93 7.15 -6.81
N HIS A 50 1.87 6.02 -6.10
CA HIS A 50 2.91 5.00 -6.13
C HIS A 50 3.10 4.44 -7.54
N HIS A 51 2.02 4.08 -8.23
CA HIS A 51 2.06 3.61 -9.61
C HIS A 51 2.60 4.66 -10.58
N LYS A 52 2.31 5.95 -10.35
CA LYS A 52 2.90 7.08 -11.09
C LYS A 52 4.37 7.39 -10.72
N ARG A 53 4.94 6.67 -9.75
CA ARG A 53 6.26 6.96 -9.16
C ARG A 53 6.37 8.36 -8.52
N ALA A 54 5.23 8.96 -8.17
CA ALA A 54 5.13 10.15 -7.33
C ALA A 54 5.31 9.74 -5.86
N PHE A 55 6.53 9.31 -5.52
CA PHE A 55 6.81 8.67 -4.23
C PHE A 55 6.61 9.59 -3.02
N PRO A 56 6.97 10.89 -3.04
CA PRO A 56 6.71 11.79 -1.93
C PRO A 56 5.22 11.91 -1.61
N GLU A 57 4.38 12.06 -2.63
CA GLU A 57 2.92 12.16 -2.50
C GLU A 57 2.31 10.85 -2.00
N ALA A 58 2.78 9.71 -2.51
CA ALA A 58 2.37 8.39 -2.02
C ALA A 58 2.69 8.21 -0.53
N ILE A 59 3.91 8.57 -0.11
CA ILE A 59 4.31 8.49 1.31
C ILE A 59 3.41 9.39 2.17
N ALA A 60 3.15 10.62 1.74
CA ALA A 60 2.31 11.54 2.52
C ALA A 60 0.88 10.99 2.73
N ASP A 61 0.30 10.35 1.72
CA ASP A 61 -1.02 9.73 1.87
C ASP A 61 -0.95 8.43 2.70
N TYR A 62 0.08 7.59 2.57
CA TYR A 62 0.26 6.45 3.46
C TYR A 62 0.47 6.87 4.92
N ASP A 63 1.24 7.93 5.17
CA ASP A 63 1.41 8.50 6.51
C ASP A 63 0.07 8.91 7.12
N ARG A 64 -0.79 9.54 6.30
CA ARG A 64 -2.13 9.94 6.72
C ARG A 64 -3.03 8.75 7.01
N VAL A 65 -2.98 7.68 6.20
CA VAL A 65 -3.70 6.42 6.48
C VAL A 65 -3.25 5.84 7.81
N ILE A 66 -1.93 5.76 8.06
CA ILE A 66 -1.36 5.19 9.29
C ILE A 66 -1.68 6.07 10.52
N ALA A 67 -1.80 7.38 10.35
CA ALA A 67 -2.23 8.29 11.41
C ALA A 67 -3.71 8.10 11.78
N LEU A 68 -4.57 7.79 10.81
CA LEU A 68 -6.00 7.56 11.02
C LEU A 68 -6.29 6.13 11.51
N ASP A 69 -5.56 5.14 10.99
CA ASP A 69 -5.60 3.75 11.41
C ASP A 69 -4.17 3.21 11.62
N PRO A 70 -3.66 3.27 12.86
CA PRO A 70 -2.34 2.72 13.21
C PRO A 70 -2.21 1.20 13.00
N GLY A 71 -3.32 0.49 12.79
CA GLY A 71 -3.42 -0.94 12.50
C GLY A 71 -3.51 -1.29 11.01
N HIS A 72 -3.41 -0.29 10.12
CA HIS A 72 -3.50 -0.52 8.67
C HIS A 72 -2.22 -1.14 8.10
N ALA A 73 -2.08 -2.47 8.25
CA ALA A 73 -0.89 -3.22 7.87
C ALA A 73 -0.54 -3.06 6.39
N ASP A 74 -1.54 -2.95 5.51
CA ASP A 74 -1.34 -2.77 4.08
C ASP A 74 -0.69 -1.42 3.73
N ALA A 75 -1.05 -0.34 4.43
CA ALA A 75 -0.41 0.97 4.21
C ALA A 75 1.05 0.96 4.66
N LEU A 76 1.35 0.32 5.80
CA LEU A 76 2.74 0.13 6.25
C LEU A 76 3.55 -0.68 5.23
N PHE A 77 2.99 -1.79 4.73
CA PHE A 77 3.64 -2.60 3.71
C PHE A 77 3.86 -1.85 2.40
N LYS A 78 2.88 -1.08 1.92
CA LYS A 78 3.04 -0.30 0.68
C LYS A 78 4.04 0.83 0.85
N ARG A 79 4.01 1.55 1.99
CA ARG A 79 5.00 2.59 2.30
C ARG A 79 6.42 2.02 2.40
N SER A 80 6.59 0.83 2.95
CA SER A 80 7.91 0.16 3.01
C SER A 80 8.46 -0.13 1.62
N ILE A 81 7.61 -0.55 0.67
CA ILE A 81 8.01 -0.74 -0.73
C ILE A 81 8.47 0.58 -1.34
N VAL A 82 7.74 1.67 -1.11
CA VAL A 82 8.13 3.00 -1.61
C VAL A 82 9.46 3.44 -1.00
N HIS A 83 9.66 3.29 0.31
CA HIS A 83 10.93 3.57 0.96
C HIS A 83 12.08 2.73 0.40
N ARG A 84 11.85 1.44 0.11
CA ARG A 84 12.84 0.58 -0.54
C ARG A 84 13.21 1.09 -1.93
N GLN A 85 12.22 1.53 -2.72
CA GLN A 85 12.44 2.10 -4.05
C GLN A 85 13.23 3.42 -4.02
N LEU A 86 13.13 4.17 -2.92
CA LEU A 86 13.92 5.38 -2.65
C LEU A 86 15.29 5.09 -2.01
N GLY A 87 15.63 3.82 -1.73
CA GLY A 87 16.86 3.45 -1.02
C GLY A 87 16.86 3.73 0.48
N ALA A 88 15.72 4.09 1.05
CA ALA A 88 15.56 4.33 2.49
C ALA A 88 15.30 3.01 3.24
N PHE A 89 16.30 2.12 3.25
CA PHE A 89 16.16 0.76 3.77
C PHE A 89 15.78 0.70 5.25
N ASP A 90 16.34 1.57 6.09
CA ASP A 90 16.01 1.60 7.53
C ASP A 90 14.51 1.86 7.77
N LYS A 91 13.94 2.80 7.00
CA LYS A 91 12.50 3.11 7.07
C LYS A 91 11.66 1.96 6.53
N ALA A 92 12.10 1.33 5.44
CA ALA A 92 11.41 0.19 4.86
C ALA A 92 11.35 -0.99 5.84
N THR A 93 12.47 -1.33 6.49
CA THR A 93 12.51 -2.40 7.49
C THR A 93 11.61 -2.09 8.68
N ALA A 94 11.67 -0.87 9.22
CA ALA A 94 10.82 -0.47 10.34
C ALA A 94 9.31 -0.60 10.04
N ASP A 95 8.90 -0.19 8.83
CA ASP A 95 7.50 -0.30 8.39
C ASP A 95 7.08 -1.76 8.19
N PHE A 96 7.95 -2.58 7.61
CA PHE A 96 7.69 -4.00 7.38
C PHE A 96 7.56 -4.77 8.70
N ASP A 97 8.46 -4.52 9.65
CA ASP A 97 8.41 -5.13 10.99
C ASP A 97 7.12 -4.77 11.71
N ARG A 98 6.70 -3.50 11.61
CA ARG A 98 5.44 -3.06 12.21
C ARG A 98 4.22 -3.71 11.54
N ALA A 99 4.22 -3.83 10.22
CA ALA A 99 3.15 -4.53 9.49
C ALA A 99 3.02 -5.99 9.95
N ILE A 100 4.15 -6.71 10.07
CA ILE A 100 4.20 -8.09 10.58
C ILE A 100 3.66 -8.17 12.00
N GLN A 101 4.11 -7.30 12.90
CA GLN A 101 3.64 -7.29 14.29
C GLN A 101 2.12 -7.12 14.39
N ILE A 102 1.52 -6.27 13.55
CA ILE A 102 0.07 -6.08 13.50
C ILE A 102 -0.64 -7.35 13.00
N LEU A 103 -0.15 -7.94 11.90
CA LEU A 103 -0.72 -9.17 11.33
C LEU A 103 -0.62 -10.36 12.28
N TRP A 104 0.50 -10.51 12.97
CA TRP A 104 0.71 -11.59 13.94
C TRP A 104 -0.07 -11.37 15.22
N ARG A 105 -0.22 -10.12 15.68
CA ARG A 105 -1.14 -9.80 16.79
C ARG A 105 -2.57 -10.22 16.43
N ARG A 106 -3.00 -10.05 15.17
CA ARG A 106 -4.32 -10.49 14.70
C ARG A 106 -4.49 -12.02 14.77
N GLN A 107 -3.43 -12.80 14.51
CA GLN A 107 -3.47 -14.27 14.59
C GLN A 107 -3.37 -14.82 16.02
N ALA A 108 -2.60 -14.19 16.90
CA ALA A 108 -2.43 -14.63 18.28
C ALA A 108 -3.73 -14.59 19.13
N PHE A 109 -4.72 -13.77 18.73
CA PHE A 109 -6.04 -13.77 19.37
C PHE A 109 -6.99 -14.86 18.85
N SER A 110 -6.74 -15.46 17.68
CA SER A 110 -7.59 -16.54 17.16
C SER A 110 -7.35 -17.86 17.87
N SER A 111 -6.11 -18.13 18.31
CA SER A 111 -5.73 -19.37 19.00
C SER A 111 -5.91 -19.33 20.51
N ALA A 112 -6.14 -18.15 21.11
CA ALA A 112 -6.35 -17.99 22.55
C ALA A 112 -7.83 -18.06 22.98
N ASN A 113 -8.76 -18.09 22.02
CA ASN A 113 -10.21 -18.08 22.29
C ASN A 113 -10.91 -19.41 21.92
N GLU A 114 -10.14 -20.45 21.63
CA GLU A 114 -10.62 -21.81 21.31
C GLU A 114 -10.18 -22.85 22.37
N SER A 115 -9.89 -22.45 23.61
CA SER A 115 -9.48 -23.34 24.71
C SER A 115 -10.43 -23.31 25.90
#